data_AF-A0A7W1UEN0-F1
#
_entry.id   AF-A0A7W1UEN0-F1
#
_cell.length_a   1.000
_cell.length_b   1.000
_cell.length_c   1.000
_cell.angle_alpha   90.00
_cell.angle_beta   90.00
_cell.angle_gamma   90.00
#
_symmetry.space_group_name_H-M   'P 1'
#
loop_
_entity.id
_entity.type
_entity.pdbx_description
1 polymer ?
#
loop_
_entity_poly.entity_id
_entity_poly.type
_entity_poly.pdbx_seq_one_letter_code
_entity_poly.pdbx_strand_id
1 'polypeptide(L)'
;IGPLDILGEEEGLQGTGTRWQWIVDPIDGTRSFIHGIPLFGTIIALVDSRENFPVLGVIHLPMLGLTYAAARGQGTTCQGKALHLPEDLPIEQAIIGVGDFAQFSSIQREADYHLLLSMSGYVRGYTDCFGHGLVISGALGAMVDPALNPWDILATQVLIEEAGGTAMLRPSRISGKVDAIFGNRSLVQHLAQKLSF
;
A
#
# COMPACT_ATOMS: atom_id res chain seq x y z
N ILE A 1 -4.73 29.90 7.19
CA ILE A 1 -4.26 28.50 7.12
C ILE A 1 -2.98 28.48 7.92
N GLY A 2 -2.95 27.83 9.09
CA GLY A 2 -1.73 27.73 9.90
C GLY A 2 -0.67 26.86 9.19
N PRO A 3 0.59 26.84 9.67
CA PRO A 3 1.58 25.94 9.12
C PRO A 3 1.09 24.49 9.23
N LEU A 4 1.28 23.71 8.17
CA LEU A 4 1.00 22.27 8.14
C LEU A 4 2.36 21.55 8.15
N ASP A 5 2.39 20.36 8.73
CA ASP A 5 3.59 19.53 8.67
C ASP A 5 3.56 18.70 7.38
N ILE A 6 4.72 18.55 6.74
CA ILE A 6 4.91 17.78 5.50
C ILE A 6 6.11 16.87 5.69
N LEU A 7 5.91 15.57 5.56
CA LEU A 7 6.96 14.57 5.43
C LEU A 7 7.03 14.14 3.96
N GLY A 8 8.03 14.64 3.24
CA GLY A 8 8.32 14.19 1.87
C GLY A 8 9.43 13.16 1.85
N GLU A 9 9.39 12.23 0.89
CA GLU A 9 10.49 11.28 0.64
C GLU A 9 11.84 12.00 0.48
N GLU A 10 11.88 13.04 -0.36
CA GLU A 10 13.13 13.75 -0.74
C GLU A 10 13.56 14.82 0.28
N GLU A 11 12.60 15.47 0.94
CA GLU A 11 12.83 16.68 1.74
C GLU A 11 12.76 16.43 3.26
N GLY A 12 12.36 15.23 3.68
CA GLY A 12 12.15 14.90 5.09
C GLY A 12 11.00 15.67 5.74
N LEU A 13 11.00 15.75 7.08
CA LEU A 13 9.97 16.42 7.86
C LEU A 13 10.18 17.93 7.90
N GLN A 14 9.21 18.68 7.38
CA GLN A 14 9.10 20.13 7.49
C GLN A 14 7.85 20.47 8.32
N GLY A 15 7.96 21.37 9.30
CA GLY A 15 6.81 21.78 10.11
C GLY A 15 7.18 22.14 11.54
N THR A 16 6.15 22.33 12.37
CA THR A 16 6.29 22.74 13.78
C THR A 16 5.62 21.79 14.77
N GLY A 17 5.30 20.56 14.35
CA GLY A 17 4.62 19.58 15.20
C GLY A 17 3.11 19.81 15.26
N THR A 18 2.49 20.00 14.10
CA THR A 18 1.04 20.22 14.01
C THR A 18 0.24 18.92 14.10
N ARG A 19 -1.08 19.03 14.31
CA ARG A 19 -1.98 17.86 14.36
C ARG A 19 -2.01 17.12 13.02
N TRP A 20 -1.93 17.86 11.93
CA TRP A 20 -2.17 17.34 10.59
C TRP A 20 -0.86 17.31 9.83
N GLN A 21 -0.46 16.09 9.46
CA GLN A 21 0.80 15.86 8.77
C GLN A 21 0.52 15.26 7.39
N TRP A 22 0.94 15.96 6.33
CA TRP A 22 0.96 15.40 4.99
C TRP A 22 2.17 14.49 4.84
N ILE A 23 1.96 13.31 4.29
CA ILE A 23 3.01 12.37 3.92
C ILE A 23 2.98 12.24 2.41
N VAL A 24 4.11 12.45 1.74
CA VAL A 24 4.15 12.56 0.27
C VAL A 24 5.30 11.75 -0.30
N ASP A 25 4.97 10.87 -1.23
CA ASP A 25 5.90 10.35 -2.23
C ASP A 25 5.54 10.99 -3.60
N PRO A 26 6.40 11.86 -4.15
CA PRO A 26 6.13 12.51 -5.42
C PRO A 26 6.21 11.54 -6.61
N ILE A 27 7.09 10.53 -6.57
CA ILE A 27 7.37 9.59 -7.65
C ILE A 27 7.68 8.20 -7.07
N ASP A 28 6.62 7.49 -6.69
CA ASP A 28 6.73 6.09 -6.35
C ASP A 28 6.89 5.25 -7.62
N GLY A 29 7.86 4.34 -7.62
CA GLY A 29 8.35 3.68 -8.82
C GLY A 29 9.35 4.52 -9.63
N THR A 30 10.26 5.24 -8.97
CA THR A 30 11.34 6.02 -9.62
C THR A 30 12.10 5.24 -10.70
N ARG A 31 12.36 3.94 -10.51
CA ARG A 31 12.98 3.11 -11.56
C ARG A 31 12.09 2.98 -12.79
N SER A 32 10.79 2.78 -12.61
CA SER A 32 9.81 2.73 -13.69
C SER A 32 9.75 4.08 -14.42
N PHE A 33 9.74 5.19 -13.69
CA PHE A 33 9.79 6.54 -14.25
C PHE A 33 11.02 6.75 -15.16
N ILE A 34 12.22 6.47 -14.64
CA ILE A 34 13.49 6.65 -15.39
C ILE A 34 13.53 5.82 -16.68
N HIS A 35 12.93 4.62 -16.67
CA HIS A 35 12.95 3.70 -17.82
C HIS A 35 11.72 3.85 -18.73
N GLY A 36 10.81 4.80 -18.47
CA GLY A 36 9.61 5.00 -19.27
C GLY A 36 8.56 3.89 -19.12
N ILE A 37 8.59 3.13 -18.04
CA ILE A 37 7.56 2.14 -17.70
C ILE A 37 6.38 2.88 -17.07
N PRO A 38 5.14 2.76 -17.58
CA PRO A 38 4.02 3.62 -17.22
C PRO A 38 3.32 3.22 -15.90
N LEU A 39 4.08 2.72 -14.93
CA LEU A 39 3.57 2.14 -13.67
C LEU A 39 3.99 2.93 -12.42
N PHE A 40 4.55 4.13 -12.59
CA PHE A 40 4.90 5.04 -11.49
C PHE A 40 3.72 5.96 -11.15
N GLY A 41 3.73 6.54 -9.95
CA GLY A 41 2.68 7.44 -9.50
C GLY A 41 3.09 8.33 -8.34
N THR A 42 2.11 9.10 -7.83
CA THR A 42 2.26 9.96 -6.65
C THR A 42 1.38 9.41 -5.54
N ILE A 43 1.92 9.35 -4.32
CA ILE A 43 1.22 8.91 -3.12
C ILE A 43 1.11 10.08 -2.15
N ILE A 44 -0.09 10.31 -1.63
CA ILE A 44 -0.35 11.34 -0.64
C ILE A 44 -1.20 10.76 0.48
N ALA A 45 -0.76 10.91 1.73
CA ALA A 45 -1.57 10.63 2.90
C ALA A 45 -1.68 11.88 3.79
N LEU A 46 -2.80 12.01 4.50
CA LEU A 46 -2.93 12.93 5.61
C LEU A 46 -3.03 12.13 6.90
N VAL A 47 -2.15 12.38 7.86
CA VAL A 47 -2.10 11.70 9.15
C VAL A 47 -2.59 12.64 10.25
N ASP A 48 -3.45 12.10 11.14
CA ASP A 48 -3.73 12.74 12.42
C ASP A 48 -2.66 12.31 13.42
N SER A 49 -1.75 13.22 13.77
CA SER A 49 -0.64 12.93 14.69
C SER A 49 -1.09 12.61 16.12
N ARG A 50 -2.35 12.89 16.48
CA ARG A 50 -2.93 12.48 17.78
C ARG A 50 -3.29 11.00 17.82
N GLU A 51 -3.78 10.48 16.70
CA GLU A 51 -4.17 9.06 16.58
C GLU A 51 -3.03 8.23 15.97
N ASN A 52 -2.02 8.89 15.41
CA ASN A 52 -0.95 8.28 14.64
C ASN A 52 -1.51 7.37 13.53
N PHE A 53 -2.57 7.84 12.87
CA PHE A 53 -3.33 7.07 11.88
C PHE A 53 -3.68 7.93 10.65
N PRO A 54 -3.57 7.39 9.43
CA PRO A 54 -3.92 8.14 8.23
C PRO A 54 -5.45 8.31 8.11
N VAL A 55 -5.90 9.52 7.78
CA VAL A 55 -7.33 9.87 7.66
C VAL A 55 -7.77 10.14 6.22
N LEU A 56 -6.82 10.32 5.31
CA LEU A 56 -7.03 10.50 3.88
C LEU A 56 -5.86 9.88 3.13
N GLY A 57 -6.15 9.25 1.99
CA GLY A 57 -5.17 8.65 1.11
C GLY A 57 -5.51 8.91 -0.35
N VAL A 58 -4.50 9.25 -1.15
CA VAL A 58 -4.59 9.40 -2.61
C VAL A 58 -3.42 8.68 -3.26
N ILE A 59 -3.71 7.90 -4.30
CA ILE A 59 -2.71 7.36 -5.23
C ILE A 59 -3.09 7.81 -6.62
N HIS A 60 -2.17 8.48 -7.31
CA HIS A 60 -2.37 8.94 -8.68
C HIS A 60 -1.35 8.29 -9.62
N LEU A 61 -1.83 7.53 -10.61
CA LEU A 61 -1.02 6.92 -11.66
C LEU A 61 -1.26 7.73 -12.95
N PRO A 62 -0.45 8.75 -13.25
CA PRO A 62 -0.73 9.74 -14.30
C PRO A 62 -0.76 9.10 -15.69
N MET A 63 0.15 8.16 -15.96
CA MET A 63 0.25 7.49 -17.27
C MET A 63 -0.94 6.58 -17.58
N LEU A 64 -1.67 6.14 -16.54
CA LEU A 64 -2.86 5.31 -16.67
C LEU A 64 -4.16 6.14 -16.52
N GLY A 65 -4.05 7.42 -16.16
CA GLY A 65 -5.18 8.27 -15.84
C GLY A 65 -5.98 7.80 -14.62
N LEU A 66 -5.38 7.01 -13.72
CA LEU A 66 -6.06 6.47 -12.54
C LEU A 66 -5.78 7.35 -11.32
N THR A 67 -6.83 7.66 -10.57
CA THR A 67 -6.72 8.31 -9.26
C THR A 67 -7.61 7.58 -8.28
N TYR A 68 -6.97 6.96 -7.30
CA TYR A 68 -7.62 6.36 -6.14
C TYR A 68 -7.65 7.39 -5.02
N ALA A 69 -8.80 7.56 -4.37
CA ALA A 69 -8.95 8.52 -3.27
C ALA A 69 -9.92 7.97 -2.22
N ALA A 70 -9.56 8.14 -0.95
CA ALA A 70 -10.40 7.83 0.19
C ALA A 70 -10.16 8.82 1.33
N ALA A 71 -11.18 8.99 2.16
CA ALA A 71 -11.08 9.65 3.45
C ALA A 71 -11.92 8.86 4.47
N ARG A 72 -11.54 8.92 5.74
CA ARG A 72 -12.19 8.14 6.81
C ARG A 72 -13.71 8.36 6.81
N GLY A 73 -14.46 7.26 6.68
CA GLY A 73 -15.92 7.22 6.62
C GLY A 73 -16.54 7.74 5.32
N GLN A 74 -15.75 7.93 4.25
CA GLN A 74 -16.22 8.43 2.95
C GLN A 74 -16.17 7.37 1.84
N GLY A 75 -15.60 6.20 2.13
CA GLY A 75 -15.38 5.15 1.14
C GLY A 75 -14.22 5.48 0.19
N THR A 76 -13.88 4.48 -0.62
CA THR A 76 -12.83 4.59 -1.63
C THR A 76 -13.42 4.78 -3.01
N THR A 77 -12.81 5.65 -3.81
CA THR A 77 -13.19 5.87 -5.22
C THR A 77 -11.98 5.71 -6.13
N CYS A 78 -12.24 5.33 -7.39
CA CYS A 78 -11.30 5.45 -8.50
C CYS A 78 -11.97 6.19 -9.66
N GLN A 79 -11.36 7.30 -10.10
CA GLN A 79 -11.95 8.18 -11.13
C GLN A 79 -13.42 8.58 -10.81
N GLY A 80 -13.73 8.81 -9.53
CA GLY A 80 -15.06 9.16 -9.06
C GLY A 80 -16.07 8.01 -8.97
N LYS A 81 -15.69 6.78 -9.31
CA LYS A 81 -16.52 5.58 -9.10
C LYS A 81 -16.18 4.95 -7.77
N ALA A 82 -17.19 4.64 -6.96
CA ALA A 82 -17.00 3.93 -5.70
C ALA A 82 -16.42 2.53 -5.94
N LEU A 83 -15.50 2.14 -5.07
CA LEU A 83 -14.89 0.82 -5.02
C LEU A 83 -15.28 0.12 -3.72
N HIS A 84 -15.51 -1.18 -3.82
CA HIS A 84 -15.81 -2.03 -2.67
C HIS A 84 -15.24 -3.43 -2.93
N LEU A 85 -14.46 -3.92 -1.98
CA LEU A 85 -13.95 -5.27 -1.96
C LEU A 85 -15.00 -6.21 -1.35
N PRO A 86 -15.09 -7.46 -1.83
CA PRO A 86 -15.93 -8.46 -1.18
C PRO A 86 -15.45 -8.72 0.26
N GLU A 87 -16.34 -9.19 1.14
CA GLU A 87 -15.98 -9.56 2.51
C GLU A 87 -15.05 -10.79 2.54
N ASP A 88 -15.39 -11.80 1.74
CA ASP A 88 -14.65 -13.07 1.66
C ASP A 88 -14.04 -13.29 0.26
N LEU A 89 -12.81 -13.77 0.24
CA LEU A 89 -12.12 -14.21 -0.98
C LEU A 89 -11.23 -15.44 -0.70
N PRO A 90 -11.58 -16.63 -1.23
CA PRO A 90 -10.73 -17.81 -1.13
C PRO A 90 -9.40 -17.61 -1.85
N ILE A 91 -8.30 -18.12 -1.28
CA ILE A 91 -6.95 -17.97 -1.84
C ILE A 91 -6.82 -18.62 -3.23
N GLU A 92 -7.61 -19.66 -3.51
CA GLU A 92 -7.63 -20.37 -4.80
C GLU A 92 -8.24 -19.54 -5.93
N GLN A 93 -9.03 -18.52 -5.60
CA GLN A 93 -9.65 -17.58 -6.54
C GLN A 93 -8.88 -16.26 -6.63
N ALA A 94 -7.90 -16.05 -5.75
CA ALA A 94 -7.17 -14.81 -5.63
C ALA A 94 -5.86 -14.83 -6.44
N ILE A 95 -5.51 -13.67 -7.00
CA ILE A 95 -4.14 -13.35 -7.37
C ILE A 95 -3.49 -12.67 -6.17
N ILE A 96 -2.32 -13.18 -5.76
CA ILE A 96 -1.50 -12.57 -4.71
C ILE A 96 -0.43 -11.70 -5.35
N GLY A 97 -0.44 -10.42 -5.02
CA GLY A 97 0.58 -9.45 -5.40
C GLY A 97 1.79 -9.52 -4.48
N VAL A 98 2.95 -9.23 -5.03
CA VAL A 98 4.21 -8.96 -4.33
C VAL A 98 4.94 -7.86 -5.09
N GLY A 99 5.74 -7.01 -4.44
CA GLY A 99 6.58 -6.04 -5.13
C GLY A 99 7.68 -6.73 -5.94
N ASP A 100 8.73 -7.19 -5.25
CA ASP A 100 9.87 -7.89 -5.85
C ASP A 100 10.39 -8.97 -4.89
N PHE A 101 10.86 -10.11 -5.41
CA PHE A 101 11.59 -11.11 -4.63
C PHE A 101 12.81 -10.51 -3.91
N ALA A 102 13.48 -9.53 -4.52
CA ALA A 102 14.60 -8.82 -3.92
C ALA A 102 14.24 -8.16 -2.58
N GLN A 103 13.00 -7.67 -2.41
CA GLN A 103 12.56 -7.10 -1.14
C GLN A 103 12.46 -8.18 -0.05
N PHE A 104 11.89 -9.35 -0.37
CA PHE A 104 11.87 -10.50 0.55
C PHE A 104 13.28 -10.94 0.95
N SER A 105 14.22 -10.98 0.00
CA SER A 105 15.60 -11.33 0.30
C SER A 105 16.32 -10.29 1.15
N SER A 106 16.05 -9.00 0.92
CA SER A 106 16.65 -7.91 1.70
C SER A 106 16.34 -7.99 3.21
N ILE A 107 15.24 -8.64 3.57
CA ILE A 107 14.84 -8.88 4.96
C ILE A 107 14.90 -10.35 5.37
N GLN A 108 15.60 -11.20 4.61
CA GLN A 108 15.81 -12.61 4.90
C GLN A 108 14.49 -13.39 5.12
N ARG A 109 13.51 -13.19 4.23
CA ARG A 109 12.17 -13.80 4.23
C ARG A 109 11.84 -14.49 2.91
N GLU A 110 12.85 -15.02 2.22
CA GLU A 110 12.69 -15.83 1.01
C GLU A 110 11.77 -17.04 1.25
N ALA A 111 11.81 -17.62 2.46
CA ALA A 111 10.92 -18.71 2.85
C ALA A 111 9.44 -18.32 2.79
N ASP A 112 9.08 -17.10 3.17
CA ASP A 112 7.69 -16.61 3.09
C ASP A 112 7.26 -16.43 1.62
N TYR A 113 8.17 -15.98 0.75
CA TYR A 113 7.92 -15.91 -0.69
C TYR A 113 7.68 -17.30 -1.30
N HIS A 114 8.51 -18.28 -0.96
CA HIS A 114 8.30 -19.66 -1.41
C HIS A 114 7.01 -20.28 -0.85
N LEU A 115 6.66 -19.95 0.39
CA LEU A 115 5.38 -20.35 0.97
C LEU A 115 4.20 -19.77 0.19
N LEU A 116 4.22 -18.47 -0.16
CA LEU A 116 3.21 -17.85 -1.03
C LEU A 116 3.03 -18.61 -2.34
N LEU A 117 4.13 -18.95 -3.02
CA LEU A 117 4.09 -19.73 -4.27
C LEU A 117 3.47 -21.12 -4.10
N SER A 118 3.61 -21.73 -2.92
CA SER A 118 3.00 -23.03 -2.62
C SER A 118 1.52 -22.95 -2.22
N MET A 119 1.08 -21.82 -1.65
CA MET A 119 -0.29 -21.63 -1.15
C MET A 119 -1.25 -21.12 -2.22
N SER A 120 -0.75 -20.33 -3.18
CA SER A 120 -1.55 -19.76 -4.27
C SER A 120 -1.01 -20.18 -5.63
N GLY A 121 -1.91 -20.57 -6.52
CA GLY A 121 -1.57 -20.86 -7.92
C GLY A 121 -1.20 -19.62 -8.74
N TYR A 122 -1.45 -18.41 -8.23
CA TYR A 122 -1.30 -17.15 -8.96
C TYR A 122 -0.64 -16.06 -8.11
N VAL A 123 0.68 -16.15 -7.94
CA VAL A 123 1.51 -15.07 -7.40
C VAL A 123 2.07 -14.23 -8.56
N ARG A 124 2.03 -12.89 -8.43
CA ARG A 124 2.50 -11.96 -9.46
C ARG A 124 3.29 -10.79 -8.86
N GLY A 125 4.39 -10.44 -9.52
CA GLY A 125 5.16 -9.24 -9.22
C GLY A 125 4.50 -8.01 -9.82
N TYR A 126 4.01 -7.11 -8.96
CA TYR A 126 3.54 -5.77 -9.31
C TYR A 126 4.17 -4.81 -8.32
N THR A 127 5.05 -3.94 -8.81
CA THR A 127 5.82 -3.04 -7.97
C THR A 127 5.05 -1.77 -7.67
N ASP A 128 5.47 -1.10 -6.59
CA ASP A 128 5.11 0.29 -6.31
C ASP A 128 3.59 0.49 -6.19
N CYS A 129 3.12 1.72 -6.29
CA CYS A 129 1.73 2.12 -6.10
C CYS A 129 0.79 1.56 -7.15
N PHE A 130 1.33 1.06 -8.28
CA PHE A 130 0.54 0.30 -9.25
C PHE A 130 0.01 -0.99 -8.63
N GLY A 131 0.86 -1.77 -7.96
CA GLY A 131 0.43 -2.96 -7.22
C GLY A 131 -0.64 -2.64 -6.18
N HIS A 132 -0.44 -1.54 -5.45
CA HIS A 132 -1.40 -1.05 -4.44
C HIS A 132 -2.77 -0.76 -5.06
N GLY A 133 -2.81 -0.04 -6.19
CA GLY A 133 -4.03 0.26 -6.93
C GLY A 133 -4.77 -0.99 -7.44
N LEU A 134 -4.04 -2.03 -7.85
CA LEU A 134 -4.66 -3.29 -8.28
C LEU A 134 -5.34 -4.02 -7.11
N VAL A 135 -4.80 -3.94 -5.89
CA VAL A 135 -5.48 -4.49 -4.70
C VAL A 135 -6.70 -3.64 -4.34
N ILE A 136 -6.57 -2.31 -4.33
CA ILE A 136 -7.66 -1.37 -3.98
C ILE A 136 -8.86 -1.53 -4.93
N SER A 137 -8.61 -1.78 -6.21
CA SER A 137 -9.66 -2.04 -7.21
C SER A 137 -10.23 -3.45 -7.17
N GLY A 138 -9.65 -4.36 -6.38
CA GLY A 138 -10.05 -5.76 -6.29
C GLY A 138 -9.55 -6.66 -7.42
N ALA A 139 -8.66 -6.15 -8.28
CA ALA A 139 -8.01 -6.95 -9.32
C ALA A 139 -7.02 -7.97 -8.73
N LEU A 140 -6.40 -7.63 -7.59
CA LEU A 140 -5.66 -8.54 -6.74
C LEU A 140 -6.43 -8.78 -5.45
N GLY A 141 -6.35 -10.01 -4.92
CA GLY A 141 -7.02 -10.34 -3.67
C GLY A 141 -6.28 -9.76 -2.46
N ALA A 142 -4.96 -9.82 -2.49
CA ALA A 142 -4.09 -9.25 -1.48
C ALA A 142 -2.68 -9.00 -2.06
N MET A 143 -1.91 -8.18 -1.37
CA MET A 143 -0.49 -7.98 -1.63
C MET A 143 0.31 -8.15 -0.33
N VAL A 144 1.46 -8.81 -0.46
CA VAL A 144 2.45 -8.96 0.62
C VAL A 144 3.68 -8.18 0.19
N ASP A 145 3.93 -7.05 0.85
CA ASP A 145 4.97 -6.12 0.45
C ASP A 145 5.86 -5.74 1.64
N PRO A 146 7.07 -6.32 1.72
CA PRO A 146 8.00 -6.04 2.81
C PRO A 146 8.83 -4.78 2.59
N ALA A 147 9.38 -4.22 3.67
CA ALA A 147 10.39 -3.16 3.60
C ALA A 147 9.95 -1.88 2.84
N LEU A 148 8.70 -1.47 3.02
CA LEU A 148 8.16 -0.21 2.53
C LEU A 148 8.58 0.97 3.42
N ASN A 149 8.73 2.16 2.83
CA ASN A 149 8.76 3.38 3.64
C ASN A 149 7.34 3.76 4.09
N PRO A 150 7.19 4.56 5.16
CA PRO A 150 5.86 5.02 5.59
C PRO A 150 5.10 5.79 4.51
N TRP A 151 5.78 6.58 3.68
CA TRP A 151 5.16 7.31 2.59
C TRP A 151 4.59 6.41 1.49
N ASP A 152 5.10 5.17 1.35
CA ASP A 152 4.64 4.21 0.34
C ASP A 152 3.31 3.53 0.72
N ILE A 153 3.00 3.44 2.03
CA ILE A 153 1.92 2.57 2.54
C ILE A 153 0.76 3.30 3.23
N LEU A 154 1.00 4.48 3.81
CA LEU A 154 -0.03 5.13 4.66
C LEU A 154 -1.27 5.55 3.87
N ALA A 155 -1.13 5.95 2.59
CA ALA A 155 -2.29 6.23 1.75
C ALA A 155 -3.08 4.94 1.46
N THR A 156 -2.37 3.85 1.12
CA THR A 156 -2.95 2.53 0.85
C THR A 156 -3.73 2.00 2.04
N GLN A 157 -3.26 2.23 3.26
CA GLN A 157 -3.96 1.81 4.48
C GLN A 157 -5.38 2.39 4.54
N VAL A 158 -5.55 3.70 4.28
CA VAL A 158 -6.89 4.32 4.26
C VAL A 158 -7.71 3.80 3.08
N LEU A 159 -7.09 3.76 1.89
CA LEU A 159 -7.75 3.34 0.66
C LEU A 159 -8.30 1.91 0.75
N ILE A 160 -7.58 0.99 1.38
CA ILE A 160 -8.01 -0.40 1.49
C ILE A 160 -9.08 -0.59 2.56
N GLU A 161 -8.95 0.08 3.70
CA GLU A 161 -9.93 -0.01 4.79
C GLU A 161 -11.27 0.59 4.38
N GLU A 162 -11.26 1.76 3.73
CA GLU A 162 -12.47 2.41 3.20
C GLU A 162 -13.08 1.65 2.00
N ALA A 163 -12.31 0.80 1.32
CA ALA A 163 -12.82 -0.11 0.31
C ALA A 163 -13.44 -1.39 0.92
N GLY A 164 -13.43 -1.57 2.24
CA GLY A 164 -13.95 -2.77 2.93
C GLY A 164 -12.91 -3.87 3.17
N GLY A 165 -11.66 -3.65 2.76
CA GLY A 165 -10.54 -4.55 3.03
C GLY A 165 -9.92 -4.36 4.42
N THR A 166 -8.65 -4.71 4.53
CA THR A 166 -7.82 -4.47 5.71
C THR A 166 -6.34 -4.35 5.32
N ALA A 167 -5.58 -3.63 6.13
CA ALA A 167 -4.12 -3.65 6.11
C ALA A 167 -3.61 -4.14 7.47
N MET A 168 -2.59 -4.98 7.44
CA MET A 168 -1.79 -5.35 8.61
C MET A 168 -0.37 -4.86 8.36
N LEU A 169 0.10 -3.98 9.25
CA LEU A 169 1.40 -3.34 9.18
C LEU A 169 2.22 -3.71 10.41
N ARG A 170 3.52 -3.87 10.25
CA ARG A 170 4.46 -4.07 11.36
C ARG A 170 5.84 -3.53 11.01
N PRO A 171 6.71 -3.27 12.02
CA PRO A 171 8.09 -2.90 11.75
C PRO A 171 8.81 -3.96 10.90
N SER A 172 9.51 -3.51 9.86
CA SER A 172 10.37 -4.36 9.05
C SER A 172 11.67 -4.69 9.78
N ARG A 173 12.42 -5.67 9.28
CA ARG A 173 13.80 -5.93 9.74
C ARG A 173 14.77 -4.82 9.35
N ILE A 174 14.41 -4.00 8.37
CA ILE A 174 15.14 -2.78 8.04
C ILE A 174 14.57 -1.64 8.88
N SER A 175 15.43 -0.99 9.66
CA SER A 175 15.03 0.12 10.54
C SER A 175 14.33 1.24 9.78
N GLY A 176 13.21 1.73 10.33
CA GLY A 176 12.40 2.80 9.72
C GLY A 176 11.44 2.33 8.63
N LYS A 177 11.51 1.06 8.21
CA LYS A 177 10.63 0.48 7.19
C LYS A 177 9.52 -0.37 7.79
N VAL A 178 8.50 -0.65 6.98
CA VAL A 178 7.27 -1.34 7.33
C VAL A 178 7.13 -2.58 6.46
N ASP A 179 6.79 -3.72 7.06
CA ASP A 179 6.27 -4.85 6.31
C ASP A 179 4.74 -4.77 6.28
N ALA A 180 4.13 -4.99 5.12
CA ALA A 180 2.69 -4.86 4.93
C ALA A 180 2.07 -6.12 4.31
N ILE A 181 0.88 -6.47 4.80
CA ILE A 181 -0.07 -7.34 4.09
C ILE A 181 -1.39 -6.58 4.01
N PHE A 182 -1.93 -6.39 2.82
CA PHE A 182 -3.18 -5.65 2.62
C PHE A 182 -4.02 -6.22 1.50
N GLY A 183 -5.34 -6.04 1.57
CA GLY A 183 -6.29 -6.60 0.62
C GLY A 183 -7.63 -6.96 1.22
N ASN A 184 -8.28 -7.96 0.62
CA ASN A 184 -9.49 -8.57 1.15
C ASN A 184 -9.25 -9.10 2.59
N ARG A 185 -10.24 -8.89 3.47
CA ARG A 185 -10.10 -9.14 4.91
C ARG A 185 -9.83 -10.60 5.24
N SER A 186 -10.63 -11.54 4.72
CA SER A 186 -10.46 -12.96 5.02
C SER A 186 -9.11 -13.48 4.52
N LEU A 187 -8.69 -13.02 3.34
CA LEU A 187 -7.44 -13.42 2.71
C LEU A 187 -6.22 -12.86 3.45
N VAL A 188 -6.23 -11.57 3.84
CA VAL A 188 -5.15 -10.97 4.62
C VAL A 188 -4.97 -11.71 5.95
N GLN A 189 -6.07 -12.03 6.65
CA GLN A 189 -6.01 -12.81 7.88
C GLN A 189 -5.43 -14.21 7.67
N HIS A 190 -5.85 -14.89 6.59
CA HIS A 190 -5.30 -16.20 6.23
C HIS A 190 -3.80 -16.14 5.95
N LEU A 191 -3.34 -15.15 5.17
CA LEU A 191 -1.93 -14.97 4.86
C LEU A 191 -1.10 -14.65 6.10
N ALA A 192 -1.57 -13.74 6.95
CA ALA A 192 -0.86 -13.34 8.17
C ALA A 192 -0.68 -14.51 9.16
N GLN A 193 -1.61 -15.48 9.19
CA GLN A 193 -1.47 -16.68 10.03
C GLN A 193 -0.45 -17.70 9.51
N LYS A 194 -0.14 -17.66 8.21
CA LYS A 194 0.72 -18.66 7.55
C LYS A 194 2.14 -18.15 7.34
N LEU A 195 2.24 -16.89 6.91
CA LEU A 195 3.52 -16.23 6.76
C LEU A 195 4.08 -15.92 8.14
N SER A 196 5.38 -15.67 8.19
CA SER A 196 6.04 -15.27 9.44
C SER A 196 5.69 -13.82 9.83
N PHE A 197 4.47 -13.35 9.56
CA PHE A 197 3.99 -11.98 9.73
C PHE A 197 3.57 -11.68 11.18
#